data_AF-A0A832ESC2-F1
#
_entry.id   AF-A0A832ESC2-F1
#
_cell.length_a   1.000
_cell.length_b   1.000
_cell.length_c   1.000
_cell.angle_alpha   90.00
_cell.angle_beta   90.00
_cell.angle_gamma   90.00
#
_symmetry.space_group_name_H-M   'P 1'
#
loop_
_entity.id
_entity.type
_entity.pdbx_description
1 polymer ?
#
loop_
_entity_poly.entity_id
_entity_poly.type
_entity_poly.pdbx_seq_one_letter_code
_entity_poly.pdbx_strand_id
1 'polypeptide(L)'
;MSWVAWACGFWLAAAAAAMGVTNAPPRPAQQLGILTRYGDSARIFDAAVNLADLERGVGEFVHRTIQNCRREAAARGKSSGSVGSMGGNWLEYAVLVALRERRLTPAYWQAEFRAVPHAFNDVMVWSREHGPVILSCKTSLRERYKQADLEALALQKTYPDAKYFLITLDEDKAHVARVRRKIATGEVLALQRIYDETNLDELFAFLETLTLSAAPPDALRAGKTVR
;
A
#
# COMPACT_ATOMS: atom_id res chain seq x y z
N MET A 1 -43.46 1.84 -55.02
CA MET A 1 -42.35 2.82 -55.05
C MET A 1 -42.02 3.16 -53.60
N SER A 2 -40.76 2.93 -53.25
CA SER A 2 -40.13 3.02 -51.92
C SER A 2 -39.86 4.47 -51.48
N TRP A 3 -39.43 4.64 -50.22
CA TRP A 3 -38.69 5.76 -49.58
C TRP A 3 -39.58 6.81 -48.86
N VAL A 4 -39.37 7.28 -47.62
CA VAL A 4 -38.29 7.19 -46.59
C VAL A 4 -38.92 7.57 -45.25
N ALA A 5 -38.75 6.72 -44.23
CA ALA A 5 -38.71 7.15 -42.84
C ALA A 5 -37.28 7.60 -42.51
N TRP A 6 -37.10 8.42 -41.46
CA TRP A 6 -35.89 8.69 -40.66
C TRP A 6 -35.57 10.18 -40.51
N ALA A 7 -36.03 10.78 -39.40
CA ALA A 7 -35.44 12.01 -38.84
C ALA A 7 -35.82 12.17 -37.36
N CYS A 8 -35.51 11.20 -36.51
CA CYS A 8 -35.52 11.36 -35.05
C CYS A 8 -34.28 10.65 -34.49
N GLY A 9 -33.12 11.31 -34.54
CA GLY A 9 -31.89 10.67 -34.07
C GLY A 9 -30.64 11.55 -34.04
N PHE A 10 -30.76 12.88 -33.97
CA PHE A 10 -29.57 13.74 -34.04
C PHE A 10 -29.41 14.78 -32.90
N TRP A 11 -30.29 14.77 -31.89
CA TRP A 11 -30.22 15.75 -30.78
C TRP A 11 -29.91 15.16 -29.40
N LEU A 12 -29.58 13.87 -29.31
CA LEU A 12 -29.19 13.24 -28.03
C LEU A 12 -27.71 12.87 -27.92
N ALA A 13 -26.93 12.97 -29.01
CA ALA A 13 -25.50 12.69 -28.98
C ALA A 13 -24.62 13.90 -28.62
N ALA A 14 -25.17 15.13 -28.66
CA ALA A 14 -24.39 16.35 -28.48
C ALA A 14 -24.30 16.85 -27.02
N ALA A 15 -25.05 16.27 -26.08
CA ALA A 15 -25.05 16.72 -24.68
C ALA A 15 -23.98 16.08 -23.79
N ALA A 16 -23.37 14.95 -24.21
CA ALA A 16 -22.35 14.26 -23.42
C ALA A 16 -20.94 14.89 -23.52
N ALA A 17 -20.71 15.78 -24.50
CA ALA A 17 -19.42 16.43 -24.70
C ALA A 17 -19.23 17.73 -23.88
N ALA A 18 -20.24 18.14 -23.09
CA ALA A 18 -20.23 19.41 -22.35
C ALA A 18 -19.84 19.27 -20.86
N MET A 19 -19.62 18.06 -20.35
CA MET A 19 -19.00 17.84 -19.04
C MET A 19 -17.56 17.42 -19.27
N GLY A 20 -16.63 18.36 -19.15
CA GLY A 20 -15.19 18.11 -19.24
C GLY A 20 -14.71 17.15 -18.14
N VAL A 21 -14.98 15.86 -18.32
CA VAL A 21 -14.21 14.80 -17.67
C VAL A 21 -12.85 14.86 -18.31
N THR A 22 -11.88 15.44 -17.62
CA THR A 22 -10.50 15.39 -18.08
C THR A 22 -10.13 13.91 -18.22
N ASN A 23 -9.85 13.45 -19.44
CA ASN A 23 -9.30 12.12 -19.75
C ASN A 23 -7.87 11.93 -19.19
N ALA A 24 -7.50 12.68 -18.15
CA ALA A 24 -6.24 12.50 -17.47
C ALA A 24 -6.26 11.12 -16.79
N PRO A 25 -5.18 10.33 -16.93
CA PRO A 25 -5.09 9.04 -16.27
C PRO A 25 -5.27 9.23 -14.76
N PRO A 26 -5.85 8.24 -14.05
CA PRO A 26 -5.95 8.29 -12.60
C PRO A 26 -4.56 8.51 -12.01
N ARG A 27 -4.51 9.24 -10.89
CA ARG A 27 -3.27 9.50 -10.16
C ARG A 27 -3.38 8.94 -8.74
N PRO A 28 -3.35 7.61 -8.55
CA PRO A 28 -3.64 6.99 -7.26
C PRO A 28 -2.75 7.48 -6.12
N ALA A 29 -1.44 7.66 -6.33
CA ALA A 29 -0.53 8.21 -5.32
C ALA A 29 -0.88 9.67 -4.97
N GLN A 30 -1.29 10.48 -5.96
CA GLN A 30 -1.81 11.82 -5.68
C GLN A 30 -3.11 11.76 -4.86
N GLN A 31 -4.01 10.83 -5.18
CA GLN A 31 -5.31 10.64 -4.52
C GLN A 31 -5.18 10.19 -3.05
N LEU A 32 -4.05 9.59 -2.65
CA LEU A 32 -3.78 9.27 -1.25
C LEU A 32 -3.76 10.53 -0.35
N GLY A 33 -3.51 11.72 -0.90
CA GLY A 33 -3.50 12.98 -0.13
C GLY A 33 -2.33 13.14 0.83
N ILE A 34 -1.33 12.25 0.76
CA ILE A 34 -0.18 12.20 1.67
C ILE A 34 1.08 12.87 1.13
N LEU A 35 1.09 13.30 -0.13
CA LEU A 35 2.30 13.83 -0.77
C LEU A 35 2.43 15.33 -0.53
N THR A 36 3.48 15.76 0.18
CA THR A 36 3.81 17.18 0.33
C THR A 36 4.43 17.76 -0.94
N ARG A 37 5.19 16.93 -1.66
CA ARG A 37 5.73 17.25 -2.98
C ARG A 37 5.44 16.09 -3.92
N TYR A 38 4.89 16.41 -5.08
CA TYR A 38 4.68 15.44 -6.15
C TYR A 38 6.01 15.21 -6.90
N GLY A 39 6.86 14.37 -6.32
CA GLY A 39 8.20 14.04 -6.83
C GLY A 39 8.23 12.88 -7.81
N ASP A 40 9.43 12.49 -8.24
CA ASP A 40 9.62 11.47 -9.27
C ASP A 40 9.08 10.09 -8.86
N SER A 41 9.20 9.71 -7.58
CA SER A 41 8.64 8.45 -7.07
C SER A 41 7.14 8.37 -7.32
N ALA A 42 6.40 9.43 -7.00
CA ALA A 42 4.95 9.49 -7.20
C ALA A 42 4.58 9.59 -8.68
N ARG A 43 5.30 10.39 -9.47
CA ARG A 43 5.09 10.48 -10.93
C ARG A 43 5.28 9.14 -11.63
N ILE A 44 6.33 8.41 -11.27
CA ILE A 44 6.62 7.08 -11.81
C ILE A 44 5.51 6.11 -11.39
N PHE A 45 5.12 6.14 -10.12
CA PHE A 45 4.04 5.29 -9.61
C PHE A 45 2.74 5.53 -10.37
N ASP A 46 2.28 6.78 -10.48
CA ASP A 46 1.02 7.12 -11.14
C ASP A 46 1.05 6.87 -12.65
N ALA A 47 2.23 6.86 -13.28
CA ALA A 47 2.37 6.45 -14.67
C ALA A 47 2.35 4.92 -14.87
N ALA A 48 2.66 4.15 -13.83
CA ALA A 48 2.93 2.71 -13.90
C ALA A 48 1.84 1.83 -13.28
N VAL A 49 1.08 2.37 -12.32
CA VAL A 49 0.04 1.64 -11.59
C VAL A 49 -1.17 1.35 -12.49
N ASN A 50 -1.69 0.13 -12.40
CA ASN A 50 -2.91 -0.28 -13.07
C ASN A 50 -3.91 -0.80 -12.02
N LEU A 51 -4.95 -0.04 -11.73
CA LEU A 51 -5.93 -0.41 -10.71
C LEU A 51 -6.72 -1.67 -11.08
N ALA A 52 -6.85 -2.00 -12.37
CA ALA A 52 -7.50 -3.24 -12.81
C ALA A 52 -6.75 -4.50 -12.35
N ASP A 53 -5.45 -4.41 -12.01
CA ASP A 53 -4.71 -5.55 -11.49
C ASP A 53 -5.22 -5.97 -10.09
N LEU A 54 -5.98 -5.14 -9.37
CA LEU A 54 -6.62 -5.50 -8.10
C LEU A 54 -7.69 -6.60 -8.26
N GLU A 55 -8.28 -6.75 -9.46
CA GLU A 55 -9.22 -7.83 -9.78
C GLU A 55 -8.54 -9.22 -9.72
N ARG A 56 -7.21 -9.26 -9.82
CA ARG A 56 -6.39 -10.47 -9.76
C ARG A 56 -5.90 -10.80 -8.34
N GLY A 57 -6.24 -9.96 -7.36
CA GLY A 57 -5.73 -10.04 -6.00
C GLY A 57 -4.71 -8.95 -5.69
N VAL A 58 -4.58 -8.66 -4.39
CA VAL A 58 -3.70 -7.61 -3.88
C VAL A 58 -2.22 -7.98 -4.03
N GLY A 59 -1.88 -9.27 -3.86
CA GLY A 59 -0.51 -9.75 -4.09
C GLY A 59 -0.03 -9.49 -5.51
N GLU A 60 -0.84 -9.86 -6.50
CA GLU A 60 -0.56 -9.64 -7.92
C GLU A 60 -0.51 -8.15 -8.27
N PHE A 61 -1.46 -7.35 -7.76
CA PHE A 61 -1.47 -5.90 -7.94
C PHE A 61 -0.18 -5.24 -7.45
N VAL A 62 0.25 -5.56 -6.22
CA VAL A 62 1.49 -4.99 -5.65
C VAL A 62 2.70 -5.44 -6.47
N HIS A 63 2.81 -6.73 -6.80
CA HIS A 63 3.93 -7.24 -7.58
C HIS A 63 4.04 -6.56 -8.94
N ARG A 64 2.96 -6.53 -9.72
CA ARG A 64 2.93 -5.90 -11.06
C ARG A 64 3.23 -4.41 -10.99
N THR A 65 2.65 -3.71 -10.03
CA THR A 65 2.88 -2.27 -9.85
C THR A 65 4.36 -1.97 -9.66
N ILE A 66 5.06 -2.73 -8.80
CA ILE A 66 6.49 -2.52 -8.57
C ILE A 66 7.33 -2.86 -9.80
N GLN A 67 7.00 -3.93 -10.53
CA GLN A 67 7.70 -4.26 -11.78
C GLN A 67 7.48 -3.18 -12.85
N ASN A 68 6.27 -2.65 -12.98
CA ASN A 68 5.98 -1.53 -13.88
C ASN A 68 6.77 -0.27 -13.47
N CYS A 69 6.80 0.06 -12.18
CA CYS A 69 7.55 1.22 -11.68
C CYS A 69 9.05 1.09 -11.97
N ARG A 70 9.64 -0.11 -11.78
CA ARG A 70 11.04 -0.37 -12.11
C ARG A 70 11.32 -0.16 -13.60
N ARG A 71 10.44 -0.66 -14.49
CA ARG A 71 10.54 -0.46 -15.94
C ARG A 71 10.42 1.02 -16.32
N GLU A 72 9.44 1.71 -15.77
CA GLU A 72 9.20 3.13 -16.02
C GLU A 72 10.37 4.00 -15.54
N ALA A 73 10.94 3.69 -14.37
CA ALA A 73 12.12 4.38 -13.86
C ALA A 73 13.35 4.14 -14.73
N ALA A 74 13.55 2.90 -15.21
CA ALA A 74 14.64 2.58 -16.13
C ALA A 74 14.49 3.33 -17.47
N ALA A 75 13.28 3.38 -18.03
CA ALA A 75 12.97 4.15 -19.25
C ALA A 75 13.25 5.65 -19.08
N ARG A 76 13.10 6.17 -17.86
CA ARG A 76 13.44 7.56 -17.48
C ARG A 76 14.92 7.76 -17.10
N GLY A 77 15.79 6.77 -17.33
CA GLY A 77 17.22 6.86 -17.06
C GLY A 77 17.59 6.94 -15.57
N LYS A 78 16.74 6.44 -14.67
CA LYS A 78 17.05 6.42 -13.23
C LYS A 78 18.13 5.39 -12.91
N SER A 79 19.08 5.76 -12.07
CA SER A 79 20.15 4.86 -11.61
C SER A 79 19.59 3.73 -10.73
N SER A 80 20.30 2.60 -10.68
CA SER A 80 19.92 1.45 -9.85
C SER A 80 19.76 1.82 -8.37
N GLY A 81 20.63 2.68 -7.83
CA GLY A 81 20.51 3.20 -6.47
C GLY A 81 19.25 4.04 -6.25
N SER A 82 18.90 4.90 -7.21
CA SER A 82 17.65 5.68 -7.16
C SER A 82 16.42 4.78 -7.23
N VAL A 83 16.43 3.78 -8.12
CA VAL A 83 15.35 2.78 -8.25
C VAL A 83 15.17 1.99 -6.95
N GLY A 84 16.26 1.58 -6.30
CA GLY A 84 16.20 0.89 -5.01
C GLY A 84 15.53 1.73 -3.91
N SER A 85 15.89 3.02 -3.82
CA SER A 85 15.28 3.95 -2.85
C SER A 85 13.80 4.22 -3.16
N MET A 86 13.44 4.50 -4.42
CA MET A 86 12.05 4.72 -4.81
C MET A 86 11.19 3.45 -4.66
N GLY A 87 11.79 2.27 -4.75
CA GLY A 87 11.11 0.99 -4.58
C GLY A 87 10.41 0.84 -3.23
N GLY A 88 11.00 1.35 -2.15
CA GLY A 88 10.35 1.37 -0.82
C GLY A 88 9.07 2.20 -0.84
N ASN A 89 9.16 3.44 -1.33
CA ASN A 89 7.99 4.32 -1.48
C ASN A 89 6.91 3.71 -2.37
N TRP A 90 7.28 3.09 -3.48
CA TRP A 90 6.31 2.46 -4.38
C TRP A 90 5.58 1.30 -3.72
N LEU A 91 6.26 0.50 -2.90
CA LEU A 91 5.62 -0.58 -2.14
C LEU A 91 4.61 -0.03 -1.14
N GLU A 92 4.99 1.01 -0.39
CA GLU A 92 4.11 1.70 0.54
C GLU A 92 2.89 2.32 -0.17
N TYR A 93 3.10 2.97 -1.32
CA TYR A 93 2.02 3.54 -2.13
C TYR A 93 1.09 2.44 -2.65
N ALA A 94 1.61 1.32 -3.14
CA ALA A 94 0.79 0.21 -3.62
C ALA A 94 -0.09 -0.35 -2.50
N VAL A 95 0.47 -0.57 -1.30
CA VAL A 95 -0.32 -1.06 -0.15
C VAL A 95 -1.38 -0.03 0.27
N LEU A 96 -1.06 1.26 0.34
CA LEU A 96 -2.02 2.31 0.69
C LEU A 96 -3.13 2.48 -0.36
N VAL A 97 -2.79 2.38 -1.65
CA VAL A 97 -3.78 2.38 -2.73
C VAL A 97 -4.68 1.16 -2.62
N ALA A 98 -4.13 -0.04 -2.40
CA ALA A 98 -4.93 -1.24 -2.20
C ALA A 98 -5.88 -1.10 -0.99
N LEU A 99 -5.41 -0.57 0.15
CA LEU A 99 -6.24 -0.30 1.32
C LEU A 99 -7.39 0.67 0.99
N ARG A 100 -7.08 1.77 0.30
CA ARG A 100 -8.08 2.77 -0.11
C ARG A 100 -9.15 2.18 -1.04
N GLU A 101 -8.72 1.48 -2.10
CA GLU A 101 -9.64 0.88 -3.07
C GLU A 101 -10.50 -0.23 -2.44
N ARG A 102 -9.98 -0.91 -1.42
CA ARG A 102 -10.72 -1.91 -0.61
C ARG A 102 -11.55 -1.31 0.52
N ARG A 103 -11.61 0.03 0.64
CA ARG A 103 -12.30 0.75 1.74
C ARG A 103 -11.79 0.39 3.14
N LEU A 104 -10.52 0.00 3.24
CA LEU A 104 -9.81 -0.30 4.49
C LEU A 104 -9.10 0.97 5.00
N THR A 105 -9.89 2.01 5.26
CA THR A 105 -9.44 3.33 5.74
C THR A 105 -10.24 3.75 6.97
N PRO A 106 -9.74 4.65 7.83
CA PRO A 106 -8.53 5.44 7.69
C PRO A 106 -7.25 4.59 7.81
N ALA A 107 -6.31 4.85 6.91
CA ALA A 107 -4.97 4.30 6.97
C ALA A 107 -3.96 5.43 7.21
N TYR A 108 -2.78 5.08 7.71
CA TYR A 108 -1.76 6.04 8.11
C TYR A 108 -0.44 5.67 7.44
N TRP A 109 0.19 6.65 6.82
CA TRP A 109 1.51 6.53 6.20
C TRP A 109 2.57 7.18 7.08
N GLN A 110 3.69 6.47 7.29
CA GLN A 110 4.83 6.94 8.07
C GLN A 110 4.40 7.45 9.46
N ALA A 111 3.56 6.64 10.15
CA ALA A 111 2.99 6.98 11.44
C ALA A 111 4.02 6.80 12.56
N GLU A 112 4.18 7.83 13.39
CA GLU A 112 5.03 7.79 14.59
C GLU A 112 4.14 7.79 15.82
N PHE A 113 4.27 6.78 16.68
CA PHE A 113 3.56 6.74 17.97
C PHE A 113 4.22 7.66 18.99
N ARG A 114 3.43 8.27 19.88
CA ARG A 114 4.01 8.99 21.03
C ARG A 114 4.75 8.05 21.98
N ALA A 115 4.26 6.83 22.12
CA ALA A 115 4.80 5.83 23.04
C ALA A 115 6.13 5.21 22.57
N VAL A 116 6.39 5.24 21.26
CA VAL A 116 7.63 4.74 20.65
C VAL A 116 8.18 5.83 19.73
N PRO A 117 8.76 6.90 20.31
CA PRO A 117 9.25 8.01 19.52
C PRO A 117 10.37 7.54 18.59
N HIS A 118 10.45 8.16 17.41
CA HIS A 118 11.43 7.89 16.36
C HIS A 118 11.29 6.53 15.63
N ALA A 119 10.27 5.73 15.95
CA ALA A 119 9.88 4.56 15.17
C ALA A 119 8.76 4.94 14.18
N PHE A 120 9.13 5.07 12.90
CA PHE A 120 8.18 5.37 11.83
C PHE A 120 7.65 4.07 11.23
N ASN A 121 6.34 3.89 11.32
CA ASN A 121 5.66 2.73 10.78
C ASN A 121 5.24 3.03 9.34
N ASP A 122 5.71 2.20 8.40
CA ASP A 122 5.53 2.41 6.96
C ASP A 122 4.04 2.62 6.60
N VAL A 123 3.21 1.64 6.94
CA VAL A 123 1.74 1.70 6.80
C VAL A 123 1.08 1.16 8.08
N MET A 124 -0.01 1.79 8.51
CA MET A 124 -0.80 1.37 9.66
C MET A 124 -2.29 1.55 9.42
N VAL A 125 -3.11 0.66 9.97
CA VAL A 125 -4.53 0.92 10.25
C VAL A 125 -4.79 0.78 11.75
N TRP A 126 -5.86 1.40 12.24
CA TRP A 126 -6.30 1.24 13.63
C TRP A 126 -7.61 0.46 13.65
N SER A 127 -7.68 -0.61 14.44
CA SER A 127 -8.87 -1.42 14.64
C SER A 127 -9.37 -1.36 16.07
N ARG A 128 -10.66 -1.65 16.27
CA ARG A 128 -11.25 -1.74 17.61
C ARG A 128 -10.80 -2.99 18.36
N GLU A 129 -10.46 -4.05 17.63
CA GLU A 129 -10.14 -5.37 18.16
C GLU A 129 -8.70 -5.47 18.67
N HIS A 130 -7.78 -4.75 18.03
CA HIS A 130 -6.34 -4.90 18.26
C HIS A 130 -5.61 -3.58 18.47
N GLY A 131 -6.31 -2.44 18.37
CA GLY A 131 -5.67 -1.14 18.31
C GLY A 131 -4.83 -1.03 17.03
N PRO A 132 -3.53 -0.71 17.11
CA PRO A 132 -2.72 -0.55 15.92
C PRO A 132 -2.43 -1.89 15.22
N VAL A 133 -2.63 -1.91 13.90
CA VAL A 133 -2.21 -2.97 13.00
C VAL A 133 -1.17 -2.39 12.04
N ILE A 134 0.09 -2.79 12.23
CA ILE A 134 1.25 -2.27 11.52
C ILE A 134 1.61 -3.16 10.34
N LEU A 135 1.84 -2.54 9.19
CA LEU A 135 2.27 -3.17 7.94
C LEU A 135 3.65 -2.61 7.55
N SER A 136 4.72 -3.22 8.06
CA SER A 136 6.09 -2.86 7.70
C SER A 136 6.40 -3.31 6.27
N CYS A 137 6.77 -2.39 5.39
CA CYS A 137 6.96 -2.63 3.96
C CYS A 137 8.45 -2.67 3.61
N LYS A 138 8.96 -3.80 3.09
CA LYS A 138 10.37 -3.94 2.72
C LYS A 138 10.52 -4.59 1.34
N THR A 139 11.11 -3.90 0.37
CA THR A 139 11.39 -4.51 -0.95
C THR A 139 12.46 -5.60 -0.89
N SER A 140 13.34 -5.55 0.12
CA SER A 140 14.28 -6.62 0.45
C SER A 140 14.33 -6.80 1.97
N LEU A 141 14.23 -8.04 2.44
CA LEU A 141 14.24 -8.40 3.85
C LEU A 141 15.63 -8.16 4.45
N ARG A 142 16.67 -8.85 3.93
CA ARG A 142 17.97 -8.95 4.61
C ARG A 142 17.76 -9.26 6.11
N GLU A 143 18.52 -8.64 7.01
CA GLU A 143 18.28 -8.68 8.46
C GLU A 143 17.19 -7.72 8.96
N ARG A 144 16.52 -6.95 8.08
CA ARG A 144 15.57 -5.88 8.49
C ARG A 144 14.30 -6.41 9.16
N TYR A 145 13.99 -7.68 9.00
CA TYR A 145 12.91 -8.32 9.78
C TYR A 145 13.19 -8.27 11.29
N LYS A 146 14.46 -8.22 11.72
CA LYS A 146 14.84 -8.05 13.13
C LYS A 146 14.50 -6.66 13.64
N GLN A 147 14.63 -5.62 12.80
CA GLN A 147 14.22 -4.27 13.16
C GLN A 147 12.70 -4.20 13.33
N ALA A 148 11.95 -4.77 12.40
CA ALA A 148 10.49 -4.88 12.51
C ALA A 148 10.06 -5.61 13.79
N ASP A 149 10.79 -6.65 14.20
CA ASP A 149 10.54 -7.37 15.46
C ASP A 149 10.78 -6.48 16.70
N LEU A 150 11.86 -5.70 16.71
CA LEU A 150 12.17 -4.78 17.80
C LEU A 150 11.16 -3.63 17.91
N GLU A 151 10.72 -3.08 16.78
CA GLU A 151 9.66 -2.07 16.72
C GLU A 151 8.33 -2.63 17.26
N ALA A 152 7.98 -3.86 16.88
CA ALA A 152 6.81 -4.55 17.39
C ALA A 152 6.86 -4.76 18.91
N LEU A 153 7.99 -5.25 19.44
CA LEU A 153 8.20 -5.42 20.89
C LEU A 153 8.08 -4.10 21.65
N ALA A 154 8.60 -3.00 21.09
CA ALA A 154 8.50 -1.70 21.70
C ALA A 154 7.04 -1.21 21.75
N LEU A 155 6.30 -1.37 20.66
CA LEU A 155 4.90 -0.94 20.57
C LEU A 155 3.99 -1.76 21.49
N GLN A 156 4.22 -3.07 21.59
CA GLN A 156 3.41 -3.98 22.42
C GLN A 156 3.49 -3.69 23.93
N LYS A 157 4.51 -2.96 24.39
CA LYS A 157 4.55 -2.48 25.78
C LYS A 157 3.43 -1.49 26.11
N THR A 158 2.94 -0.77 25.11
CA THR A 158 1.85 0.20 25.25
C THR A 158 0.54 -0.33 24.68
N TYR A 159 0.59 -1.11 23.61
CA TYR A 159 -0.56 -1.72 22.96
C TYR A 159 -0.39 -3.24 22.90
N PRO A 160 -0.69 -3.98 23.99
CA PRO A 160 -0.40 -5.42 24.08
C PRO A 160 -1.03 -6.26 22.96
N ASP A 161 -2.20 -5.86 22.47
CA ASP A 161 -2.94 -6.57 21.42
C ASP A 161 -2.53 -6.17 19.99
N ALA A 162 -1.58 -5.24 19.85
CA ALA A 162 -1.14 -4.72 18.56
C ALA A 162 -0.70 -5.83 17.60
N LYS A 163 -1.09 -5.68 16.34
CA LYS A 163 -0.67 -6.59 15.26
C LYS A 163 0.49 -5.99 14.50
N TYR A 164 1.50 -6.80 14.23
CA TYR A 164 2.67 -6.39 13.46
C TYR A 164 2.95 -7.41 12.37
N PHE A 165 2.79 -6.97 11.13
CA PHE A 165 3.02 -7.76 9.93
C PHE A 165 4.09 -7.10 9.07
N LEU A 166 4.79 -7.92 8.29
CA LEU A 166 5.76 -7.44 7.33
C LEU A 166 5.33 -7.86 5.92
N ILE A 167 5.29 -6.90 5.01
CA ILE A 167 5.05 -7.12 3.58
C ILE A 167 6.38 -7.01 2.85
N THR A 168 6.70 -7.99 2.01
CA THR A 168 7.96 -8.04 1.28
C THR A 168 7.81 -8.44 -0.18
N LEU A 169 8.74 -7.96 -1.00
CA LEU A 169 8.95 -8.41 -2.38
C LEU A 169 10.36 -8.97 -2.56
N ASP A 170 10.93 -9.55 -1.50
CA ASP A 170 12.25 -10.17 -1.56
C ASP A 170 12.25 -11.29 -2.61
N GLU A 171 13.28 -11.24 -3.46
CA GLU A 171 13.48 -12.17 -4.56
C GLU A 171 14.09 -13.49 -4.05
N ASP A 172 14.78 -13.49 -2.90
CA ASP A 172 15.27 -14.72 -2.25
C ASP A 172 14.13 -15.40 -1.47
N LYS A 173 13.33 -16.19 -2.17
CA LYS A 173 12.23 -16.96 -1.57
C LYS A 173 12.69 -17.99 -0.53
N ALA A 174 13.91 -18.51 -0.65
CA ALA A 174 14.48 -19.39 0.37
C ALA A 174 14.74 -18.62 1.68
N HIS A 175 15.20 -17.35 1.58
CA HIS A 175 15.33 -16.47 2.73
C HIS A 175 13.97 -16.14 3.36
N VAL A 176 12.96 -15.76 2.57
CA VAL A 176 11.59 -15.53 3.07
C VAL A 176 11.09 -16.75 3.85
N ALA A 177 11.24 -17.96 3.29
CA ALA A 177 10.84 -19.20 3.94
C ALA A 177 11.61 -19.47 5.24
N ARG A 178 12.92 -19.16 5.29
CA ARG A 178 13.70 -19.24 6.54
C ARG A 178 13.16 -18.30 7.59
N VAL A 179 12.86 -17.04 7.27
CA VAL A 179 12.33 -16.08 8.26
C VAL A 179 10.92 -16.48 8.71
N ARG A 180 10.05 -16.95 7.82
CA ARG A 180 8.74 -17.51 8.19
C ARG A 180 8.87 -18.65 9.22
N ARG A 181 9.86 -19.54 9.06
CA ARG A 181 10.16 -20.58 10.05
C ARG A 181 10.61 -20.01 11.38
N LYS A 182 11.48 -19.00 11.38
CA LYS A 182 11.95 -18.32 12.61
C LYS A 182 10.79 -17.72 13.43
N ILE A 183 9.81 -17.13 12.73
CA ILE A 183 8.57 -16.65 13.34
C ILE A 183 7.78 -17.82 13.94
N ALA A 184 7.56 -18.89 13.16
CA ALA A 184 6.81 -20.06 13.62
C ALA A 184 7.46 -20.79 14.82
N THR A 185 8.79 -20.77 14.92
CA THR A 185 9.53 -21.40 16.03
C THR A 185 9.77 -20.45 17.22
N GLY A 186 9.32 -19.19 17.15
CA GLY A 186 9.51 -18.21 18.22
C GLY A 186 10.93 -17.64 18.35
N GLU A 187 11.79 -17.76 17.32
CA GLU A 187 13.09 -17.05 17.28
C GLU A 187 12.89 -15.55 17.01
N VAL A 188 11.81 -15.19 16.31
CA VAL A 188 11.32 -13.82 16.13
C VAL A 188 10.13 -13.64 17.07
N LEU A 189 10.17 -12.63 17.93
CA LEU A 189 9.36 -12.61 19.16
C LEU A 189 7.98 -11.96 19.00
N ALA A 190 7.89 -10.86 18.25
CA ALA A 190 6.71 -10.02 18.15
C ALA A 190 6.19 -9.82 16.72
N LEU A 191 7.05 -9.92 15.70
CA LEU A 191 6.62 -9.93 14.29
C LEU A 191 5.82 -11.20 14.01
N GLN A 192 4.53 -11.04 13.68
CA GLN A 192 3.57 -12.16 13.66
C GLN A 192 3.58 -12.93 12.35
N ARG A 193 3.76 -12.25 11.22
CA ARG A 193 3.74 -12.90 9.90
C ARG A 193 4.44 -12.07 8.83
N ILE A 194 4.99 -12.78 7.84
CA ILE A 194 5.52 -12.20 6.61
C ILE A 194 4.62 -12.57 5.43
N TYR A 195 4.17 -11.53 4.74
CA TYR A 195 3.40 -11.62 3.51
C TYR A 195 4.27 -11.20 2.32
N ASP A 196 4.16 -11.95 1.23
CA ASP A 196 4.75 -11.61 -0.07
C ASP A 196 3.66 -11.66 -1.15
N GLU A 197 4.03 -11.50 -2.42
CA GLU A 197 3.07 -11.45 -3.53
C GLU A 197 2.19 -12.70 -3.64
N THR A 198 2.60 -13.82 -3.04
CA THR A 198 1.89 -15.09 -3.14
C THR A 198 0.77 -15.25 -2.11
N ASN A 199 0.81 -14.48 -1.01
CA ASN A 199 -0.13 -14.64 0.09
C ASN A 199 -0.62 -13.32 0.71
N LEU A 200 -0.31 -12.17 0.09
CA LEU A 200 -0.74 -10.86 0.58
C LEU A 200 -2.27 -10.71 0.64
N ASP A 201 -3.01 -11.41 -0.20
CA ASP A 201 -4.47 -11.46 -0.15
C ASP A 201 -5.01 -11.98 1.19
N GLU A 202 -4.29 -12.89 1.86
CA GLU A 202 -4.67 -13.37 3.19
C GLU A 202 -4.59 -12.27 4.25
N LEU A 203 -3.63 -11.35 4.13
CA LEU A 203 -3.55 -10.18 5.02
C LEU A 203 -4.76 -9.28 4.80
N PHE A 204 -5.11 -8.99 3.54
CA PHE A 204 -6.25 -8.14 3.23
C PHE A 204 -7.57 -8.76 3.67
N ALA A 205 -7.75 -10.07 3.47
CA ALA A 205 -8.88 -10.81 4.00
C ALA A 205 -8.96 -10.70 5.54
N PHE A 206 -7.83 -10.79 6.26
CA PHE A 206 -7.80 -10.54 7.70
C PHE A 206 -8.22 -9.10 8.05
N LEU A 207 -7.68 -8.09 7.36
CA LEU A 207 -8.03 -6.69 7.60
C LEU A 207 -9.52 -6.40 7.34
N GLU A 208 -10.13 -7.05 6.35
CA GLU A 208 -11.57 -6.96 6.04
C GLU A 208 -12.47 -7.51 7.16
N THR A 209 -11.92 -8.32 8.09
CA THR A 209 -12.66 -8.80 9.28
C THR A 209 -12.67 -7.78 10.43
N LEU A 210 -11.87 -6.72 10.35
CA LEU A 210 -11.66 -5.77 11.44
C LEU A 210 -12.59 -4.56 11.33
N THR A 211 -12.97 -4.01 12.48
CA THR A 211 -13.67 -2.73 12.56
C THR A 211 -12.64 -1.60 12.61
N LEU A 212 -12.29 -1.06 11.44
CA LEU A 212 -11.33 0.04 11.34
C LEU A 212 -11.91 1.36 11.85
N SER A 213 -11.10 2.14 12.55
CA SER A 213 -11.46 3.45 13.08
C SER A 213 -10.29 4.42 12.98
N ALA A 214 -10.53 5.71 13.24
CA ALA A 214 -9.43 6.62 13.48
C ALA A 214 -8.64 6.19 14.73
N ALA A 215 -7.32 6.35 14.67
CA ALA A 215 -6.46 6.26 15.84
C ALA A 215 -6.87 7.31 16.89
N PRO A 216 -6.74 7.01 18.20
CA PRO A 216 -6.97 7.97 19.26
C PRO A 216 -6.15 9.27 19.05
N PRO A 217 -6.69 10.45 19.36
CA PRO A 217 -6.03 11.74 19.10
C PRO A 217 -4.62 11.88 19.71
N ASP A 218 -4.35 11.15 20.79
CA ASP A 218 -3.11 11.15 21.55
C ASP A 218 -2.19 9.96 21.22
N ALA A 219 -2.62 8.99 20.42
CA ALA A 219 -1.80 7.84 20.08
C ALA A 219 -0.61 8.21 19.20
N LEU A 220 -0.83 9.06 18.20
CA LEU A 220 0.17 9.43 17.19
C LEU A 220 0.80 10.79 17.46
N ARG A 221 2.10 10.86 17.23
CA ARG A 221 2.90 12.10 17.22
C ARG A 221 2.96 12.70 15.81
N ALA A 222 3.10 11.85 14.79
CA ALA A 222 3.25 12.23 13.40
C ALA A 222 2.65 11.16 12.48
N GLY A 223 2.56 11.49 11.19
CA GLY A 223 2.02 10.61 10.15
C GLY A 223 1.01 11.33 9.28
N LYS A 224 0.67 10.73 8.14
CA LYS A 224 -0.32 11.28 7.21
C LYS A 224 -1.46 10.30 7.03
N THR A 225 -2.69 10.79 7.10
CA THR A 225 -3.88 9.97 6.99
C THR A 225 -4.34 9.86 5.54
N VAL A 226 -4.54 8.63 5.08
CA VAL A 226 -5.30 8.30 3.87
C VAL A 226 -6.75 8.10 4.28
N ARG A 227 -7.65 8.81 3.59
CA ARG A 227 -9.10 8.79 3.80
C ARG A 227 -9.83 8.13 2.64
#